data_AF-A0A811V7N8-F1
#
_entry.id   AF-A0A811V7N8-F1
#
_cell.length_a   1.000
_cell.length_b   1.000
_cell.length_c   1.000
_cell.angle_alpha   90.00
_cell.angle_beta   90.00
_cell.angle_gamma   90.00
#
_symmetry.space_group_name_H-M   'P 1'
#
loop_
_entity.id
_entity.type
_entity.pdbx_description
1 polymer ?
#
loop_
_entity_poly.entity_id
_entity_poly.type
_entity_poly.pdbx_seq_one_letter_code
_entity_poly.pdbx_strand_id
1 'polypeptide(L)' 'MSLNTVAAAQQTEDPVEFMLKKTGCIELHYKVQECIAETGDWRRCQEVVKEFKQCMQKYTDQQMKKYEQSKK' A
#
# COMPACT_ATOMS: atom_id res chain seq x y z
N MET A 1 15.87 -2.51 -35.63
CA MET A 1 14.77 -2.92 -34.74
C MET A 1 14.80 -1.99 -33.54
N SER A 2 14.09 -0.86 -33.64
CA SER A 2 13.99 0.13 -32.56
C SER A 2 12.62 0.04 -31.97
N LEU A 3 12.50 -0.49 -30.74
CA LEU A 3 11.35 -0.25 -29.89
C LEU A 3 11.84 -0.14 -28.44
N ASN A 4 11.64 1.06 -27.90
CA ASN A 4 11.95 1.48 -26.55
C ASN A 4 11.38 0.52 -25.50
N THR A 5 12.24 -0.29 -24.88
CA THR A 5 11.88 -1.31 -23.88
C THR A 5 11.49 -0.71 -22.52
N VAL A 6 11.63 0.60 -22.32
CA VAL A 6 11.43 1.24 -21.01
C VAL A 6 9.96 1.58 -20.70
N ALA A 7 9.10 1.67 -21.73
CA ALA A 7 7.69 2.04 -21.55
C ALA A 7 6.78 0.87 -21.13
N ALA A 8 7.18 -0.38 -21.39
CA ALA A 8 6.38 -1.56 -21.06
C ALA A 8 6.44 -1.94 -19.56
N ALA A 9 7.49 -1.57 -18.85
CA ALA A 9 7.69 -1.94 -17.44
C ALA A 9 6.78 -1.16 -16.46
N GLN A 10 6.26 0.01 -16.86
CA GLN A 10 5.36 0.79 -16.00
C GLN A 10 3.89 0.36 -16.12
N GLN A 11 3.53 -0.44 -17.12
CA GLN A 11 2.15 -0.93 -17.29
C GLN A 11 1.86 -2.24 -16.55
N THR A 12 2.87 -2.84 -15.89
CA THR A 12 2.73 -4.14 -15.24
C THR A 12 2.57 -4.08 -13.73
N GLU A 13 2.89 -2.97 -13.08
CA GLU A 13 2.66 -2.85 -11.64
C GLU A 13 1.17 -2.57 -11.36
N ASP A 14 0.60 -3.36 -10.45
CA ASP A 14 -0.77 -3.15 -9.98
C ASP A 14 -0.87 -1.73 -9.37
N PRO A 15 -1.83 -0.90 -9.83
CA PRO A 15 -2.09 0.41 -9.24
C PRO A 15 -2.20 0.40 -7.71
N VAL A 16 -2.76 -0.65 -7.11
CA VAL A 16 -2.86 -0.82 -5.67
C VAL A 16 -1.48 -0.99 -5.05
N GLU A 17 -0.64 -1.85 -5.60
CA GLU A 17 0.71 -2.10 -5.10
C GLU A 17 1.57 -0.83 -5.20
N PHE A 18 1.49 -0.11 -6.33
CA PHE A 18 2.16 1.17 -6.50
C PHE A 18 1.73 2.21 -5.45
N MET A 19 0.44 2.27 -5.14
CA MET A 19 -0.09 3.15 -4.10
C MET A 19 0.42 2.74 -2.71
N LEU A 20 0.47 1.45 -2.40
CA LEU A 20 0.99 0.94 -1.13
C LEU A 20 2.50 1.17 -0.97
N LYS A 21 3.27 1.09 -2.06
CA LYS A 21 4.70 1.49 -2.07
C LYS A 21 4.83 2.96 -1.70
N LYS A 22 3.99 3.84 -2.27
CA LYS A 22 3.97 5.28 -1.95
C LYS A 22 3.60 5.59 -0.50
N THR A 23 2.70 4.82 0.11
CA THR A 23 2.34 5.03 1.52
C THR A 23 3.41 4.52 2.49
N GLY A 24 4.31 3.64 2.02
CA GLY A 24 5.28 2.95 2.88
C GLY A 24 4.66 1.82 3.72
N CYS A 25 3.41 1.45 3.46
CA CYS A 25 2.68 0.42 4.20
C CYS A 25 2.68 -0.95 3.51
N ILE A 26 3.46 -1.12 2.43
CA ILE A 26 3.43 -2.33 1.60
C ILE A 26 3.89 -3.59 2.34
N GLU A 27 4.88 -3.50 3.22
CA GLU A 27 5.33 -4.64 4.03
C GLU A 27 4.22 -5.18 4.95
N LEU A 28 3.41 -4.28 5.52
CA LEU A 28 2.27 -4.67 6.33
C LEU A 28 1.16 -5.29 5.49
N HIS A 29 0.99 -4.86 4.24
CA HIS A 29 0.09 -5.50 3.29
C HIS A 29 0.53 -6.95 3.01
N TYR A 30 1.81 -7.18 2.73
CA TYR A 30 2.33 -8.53 2.51
C TYR A 30 2.17 -9.43 3.75
N LYS A 31 2.39 -8.90 4.96
CA LYS A 31 2.12 -9.64 6.20
C LYS A 31 0.66 -10.05 6.35
N VAL A 32 -0.29 -9.20 5.93
CA VAL A 32 -1.72 -9.58 5.93
C VAL A 32 -1.96 -10.71 4.95
N GLN A 33 -1.40 -10.63 3.74
CA GLN A 33 -1.52 -11.69 2.74
C GLN A 33 -0.93 -13.01 3.23
N GLU A 34 0.25 -12.98 3.85
CA GLU A 34 0.91 -14.14 4.45
C GLU A 34 0.05 -14.77 5.54
N CYS A 35 -0.47 -13.98 6.49
CA CYS A 35 -1.35 -14.49 7.54
C CYS A 35 -2.62 -15.15 6.97
N ILE A 36 -3.24 -14.55 5.95
CA ILE A 36 -4.43 -15.13 5.30
C ILE A 36 -4.07 -16.43 4.56
N ALA A 37 -2.90 -16.48 3.90
CA ALA A 37 -2.43 -17.66 3.21
C ALA A 37 -2.13 -18.82 4.18
N GLU A 38 -1.56 -18.53 5.35
CA GLU A 38 -1.28 -19.53 6.39
C GLU A 38 -2.54 -20.02 7.11
N THR A 39 -3.44 -19.10 7.47
CA THR A 39 -4.59 -19.41 8.33
C THR A 39 -5.85 -19.80 7.55
N GLY A 40 -5.99 -19.35 6.30
CA GLY A 40 -7.21 -19.48 5.51
C GLY A 40 -8.42 -18.69 6.05
N ASP A 41 -8.26 -17.97 7.17
CA ASP A 41 -9.33 -17.18 7.80
C ASP A 41 -8.79 -15.81 8.22
N TRP A 42 -9.13 -14.80 7.43
CA TRP A 42 -8.73 -13.42 7.66
C TRP A 42 -9.16 -12.87 9.03
N ARG A 43 -10.18 -13.46 9.69
CA ARG A 43 -10.60 -13.05 11.04
C ARG A 43 -9.53 -13.35 12.10
N ARG A 44 -8.65 -14.31 11.85
CA ARG A 44 -7.50 -14.61 12.72
C ARG A 44 -6.34 -13.63 12.53
N CYS A 45 -6.35 -12.87 11.43
CA CYS A 45 -5.33 -11.88 11.09
C CYS A 45 -5.64 -10.46 11.59
N GLN A 46 -6.59 -10.32 12.53
CA GLN A 46 -7.07 -9.00 13.00
C GLN A 46 -5.95 -8.09 13.52
N GLU A 47 -4.98 -8.63 14.24
CA GLU A 47 -3.85 -7.83 14.74
C GLU A 47 -3.00 -7.27 13.59
N VAL A 48 -2.65 -8.10 12.61
CA VAL A 48 -1.88 -7.67 11.42
C VAL A 48 -2.67 -6.65 10.59
N VAL A 49 -3.98 -6.86 10.42
CA VAL A 49 -4.87 -5.91 9.73
C VAL A 49 -4.97 -4.58 10.48
N LYS A 50 -4.97 -4.60 11.82
CA LYS A 50 -4.99 -3.40 12.64
C LYS A 50 -3.69 -2.60 12.51
N GLU A 51 -2.54 -3.26 12.47
CA GLU A 51 -1.25 -2.60 12.20
C GLU A 51 -1.25 -1.93 10.82
N PHE A 52 -1.69 -2.66 9.79
CA PHE A 52 -1.81 -2.11 8.44
C PHE A 52 -2.73 -0.88 8.40
N LYS A 53 -3.89 -0.95 9.06
CA LYS A 53 -4.83 0.18 9.18
C LYS A 53 -4.19 1.39 9.85
N GLN A 54 -3.44 1.19 10.94
CA GLN A 54 -2.74 2.29 11.64
C GLN A 54 -1.70 2.96 10.75
N CYS A 55 -0.96 2.19 9.95
CA CYS A 55 -0.02 2.75 8.98
C CYS A 55 -0.73 3.64 7.97
N MET A 56 -1.80 3.14 7.35
CA MET A 56 -2.58 3.90 6.36
C MET A 56 -3.24 5.15 6.96
N GLN A 57 -3.72 5.08 8.20
CA GLN A 57 -4.29 6.24 8.90
C GLN A 57 -3.23 7.34 9.07
N LYS A 58 -2.02 6.99 9.53
CA LYS A 58 -0.92 7.97 9.68
C LYS A 58 -0.60 8.67 8.37
N TYR A 59 -0.56 7.92 7.26
CA TYR A 59 -0.35 8.50 5.94
C TYR A 59 -1.47 9.48 5.59
N THR A 60 -2.74 9.08 5.71
CA THR A 60 -3.90 9.93 5.42
C THR A 60 -3.90 11.21 6.24
N ASP A 61 -3.65 11.12 7.55
CA ASP A 61 -3.60 12.29 8.44
C ASP A 61 -2.50 13.27 8.03
N GLN A 62 -1.34 12.77 7.60
CA GLN A 62 -0.25 13.61 7.10
C GLN A 62 -0.63 14.29 5.78
N GLN A 63 -1.32 13.59 4.86
CA GLN A 63 -1.78 14.20 3.61
C GLN A 63 -2.84 15.28 3.86
N MET A 64 -3.77 15.04 4.78
CA MET A 64 -4.79 16.04 5.16
C MET A 64 -4.14 17.30 5.72
N LYS A 65 -3.18 17.17 6.65
CA LYS A 65 -2.43 18.31 7.19
C LYS A 65 -1.68 19.09 6.11
N LYS A 66 -1.04 18.40 5.16
CA LYS A 66 -0.35 19.06 4.03
C LYS A 66 -1.33 19.82 3.13
N TYR A 67 -2.50 19.23 2.86
CA TYR A 67 -3.54 19.88 2.08
C TYR A 67 -4.10 21.12 2.79
N GLU A 68 -4.36 21.04 4.09
CA GLU A 68 -4.76 22.18 4.91
C GLU A 68 -3.71 23.29 4.91
N GLN A 69 -2.43 22.93 5.05
CA GLN A 69 -1.31 23.87 4.96
C GLN A 69 -1.19 24.53 3.59
N SER A 70 -1.44 23.78 2.49
CA SER A 70 -1.36 24.32 1.13
C SER A 70 -2.47 25.32 0.78
N LYS A 71 -3.54 25.36 1.58
CA LYS A 71 -4.67 26.28 1.41
C LYS A 71 -4.56 27.56 2.24
N LYS A 72 -3.56 27.64 3.12
CA LYS A 72 -3.31 28.78 3.99
C LYS A 72 -2.34 29.74 3.32
#